data_AF-A0A7W0XBB3-F1
#
_entry.id   AF-A0A7W0XBB3-F1
#
_cell.length_a   1.000
_cell.length_b   1.000
_cell.length_c   1.000
_cell.angle_alpha   90.00
_cell.angle_beta   90.00
_cell.angle_gamma   90.00
#
_symmetry.space_group_name_H-M   'P 1'
#
loop_
_entity.id
_entity.type
_entity.pdbx_description
1 polymer ?
#
loop_
_entity_poly.entity_id
_entity_poly.type
_entity_poly.pdbx_seq_one_letter_code
_entity_poly.pdbx_strand_id
1 'polypeptide(L)'
;MAREDEGQRQGSERVVPSGGGNDARSGRGHPGGGKDARSGEGHWHGEGVPDVDALTGEPVERPSSDPGEETGRIAVARPEDLAAEAEEAVGEDEGEPEPAPESELDTALRERGEYLSLAQRTQADFENFRKRATRDTAAAGERARGGVVKELLPVVDNLERALASANPEEGHLAGGVKLVHSELIGVLSRSGVEQFDPVGERFDPAEHEALTVRAQEGTDPGVVLDVVEKGYRAGEAVLRPARVVVSG
;
A
#
# COMPACT_ATOMS: atom_id res chain seq x y z
N MET A 1 -81.25 19.76 -2.82
CA MET A 1 -81.01 18.53 -2.02
C MET A 1 -79.49 18.34 -2.00
N ALA A 2 -78.74 19.02 -1.15
CA ALA A 2 -78.63 18.94 0.32
C ALA A 2 -77.69 17.81 0.78
N ARG A 3 -76.79 18.17 1.73
CA ARG A 3 -75.67 17.45 2.37
C ARG A 3 -74.33 17.71 1.65
N GLU A 4 -73.48 18.68 2.03
CA GLU A 4 -72.94 19.06 3.36
C GLU A 4 -72.38 17.87 4.13
N ASP A 5 -71.04 17.74 4.13
CA ASP A 5 -70.30 17.41 5.36
C ASP A 5 -68.91 18.08 5.33
N GLU A 6 -68.56 18.63 6.48
CA GLU A 6 -67.45 19.51 6.78
C GLU A 6 -66.29 18.76 7.47
N GLY A 7 -65.09 19.36 7.42
CA GLY A 7 -64.05 19.19 8.45
C GLY A 7 -63.19 17.92 8.32
N GLN A 8 -61.88 17.94 8.52
CA GLN A 8 -61.12 18.78 9.42
C GLN A 8 -59.70 19.02 8.87
N ARG A 9 -59.26 20.26 9.01
CA ARG A 9 -57.86 20.68 8.99
C ARG A 9 -57.25 20.38 10.35
N GLN A 10 -56.07 19.78 10.41
CA GLN A 10 -55.11 20.02 11.49
C GLN A 10 -53.70 20.11 10.90
N GLY A 11 -53.11 21.29 11.02
CA GLY A 11 -51.67 21.50 10.91
C GLY A 11 -51.01 21.48 12.28
N SER A 12 -49.72 21.80 12.30
CA SER A 12 -48.82 21.92 13.46
C SER A 12 -48.43 20.57 14.09
N GLU A 13 -47.21 20.32 14.56
CA GLU A 13 -46.09 21.20 14.89
C GLU A 13 -44.81 20.35 14.99
N ARG A 14 -43.67 20.91 14.61
CA ARG A 14 -42.35 20.36 14.96
C ARG A 14 -42.19 20.45 16.47
N VAL A 15 -41.80 19.35 17.11
CA VAL A 15 -41.27 19.38 18.47
C VAL A 15 -39.88 18.72 18.46
N VAL A 16 -38.88 19.59 18.44
CA VAL A 16 -37.50 19.31 18.85
C VAL A 16 -37.42 19.59 20.36
N PRO A 17 -36.94 18.67 21.20
CA PRO A 17 -36.48 19.05 22.53
C PRO A 17 -35.02 19.50 22.45
N SER A 18 -34.82 20.81 22.63
CA SER A 18 -33.56 21.40 23.06
C SER A 18 -33.39 21.27 24.58
N GLY A 19 -32.16 21.03 25.04
CA GLY A 19 -31.66 21.71 26.24
C GLY A 19 -31.29 20.84 27.45
N GLY A 20 -30.02 21.00 27.87
CA GLY A 20 -29.44 20.51 29.12
C GLY A 20 -28.15 19.73 28.84
N GLY A 21 -26.92 20.27 28.86
CA GLY A 21 -26.42 21.35 29.70
C GLY A 21 -26.18 20.84 31.12
N ASN A 22 -24.98 20.34 31.45
CA ASN A 22 -24.04 21.06 32.33
C ASN A 22 -22.80 20.23 32.71
N ASP A 23 -21.66 20.91 32.69
CA ASP A 23 -20.47 20.84 33.54
C ASP A 23 -20.13 19.58 34.36
N ALA A 24 -18.92 19.05 34.10
CA ALA A 24 -18.01 18.62 35.17
C ALA A 24 -16.54 18.79 34.73
N ARG A 25 -16.03 20.02 34.80
CA ARG A 25 -14.60 20.27 35.01
C ARG A 25 -14.30 20.13 36.51
N SER A 26 -13.65 19.05 36.90
CA SER A 26 -12.89 18.91 38.15
C SER A 26 -11.93 17.73 38.00
N GLY A 27 -10.64 17.79 38.30
CA GLY A 27 -9.88 18.84 38.93
C GLY A 27 -8.37 18.53 38.89
N ARG A 28 -7.62 19.59 39.17
CA ARG A 28 -6.20 19.62 39.50
C ARG A 28 -5.77 18.48 40.44
N GLY A 29 -4.57 17.96 40.19
CA GLY A 29 -3.85 17.11 41.13
C GLY A 29 -2.38 16.95 40.75
N HIS A 30 -1.62 18.03 40.86
CA HIS A 30 -0.16 17.97 41.09
C HIS A 30 0.08 17.57 42.55
N PRO A 31 1.07 16.72 42.84
CA PRO A 31 2.27 17.21 43.52
C PRO A 31 3.56 16.64 42.86
N GLY A 32 4.62 17.42 42.64
CA GLY A 32 5.61 17.79 43.68
C GLY A 32 6.21 16.51 44.27
N GLY A 33 7.42 16.05 43.94
CA GLY A 33 8.68 16.77 43.89
C GLY A 33 9.65 16.03 44.82
N GLY A 34 10.53 15.20 44.26
CA GLY A 34 11.52 14.41 45.01
C GLY A 34 12.79 14.31 44.17
N LYS A 35 13.79 15.08 44.59
CA LYS A 35 15.12 15.22 43.99
C LYS A 35 15.89 13.92 44.13
N ASP A 36 16.60 13.52 43.08
CA ASP A 36 17.91 12.91 43.21
C ASP A 36 18.75 13.30 41.99
N ALA A 37 19.64 14.26 42.23
CA ALA A 37 20.71 14.62 41.32
C ALA A 37 21.76 13.50 41.35
N ARG A 38 22.08 12.94 40.19
CA ARG A 38 23.41 12.39 39.91
C ARG A 38 23.65 12.42 38.39
N SER A 39 24.46 13.40 38.02
CA SER A 39 25.17 13.54 36.75
C SER A 39 25.93 12.26 36.39
N GLY A 40 25.72 11.75 35.18
CA GLY A 40 26.52 10.70 34.57
C GLY A 40 26.51 10.91 33.06
N GLU A 41 27.55 11.56 32.56
CA GLU A 41 27.83 11.71 31.14
C GLU A 41 28.12 10.32 30.55
N GLY A 42 27.18 9.79 29.76
CA GLY A 42 27.34 8.53 29.05
C GLY A 42 27.97 8.77 27.69
N HIS A 43 29.30 8.72 27.65
CA HIS A 43 30.11 8.66 26.44
C HIS A 43 29.85 7.31 25.73
N TRP A 44 29.21 7.33 24.56
CA TRP A 44 29.07 6.14 23.72
C TRP A 44 30.41 5.85 23.03
N HIS A 45 31.23 4.97 23.60
CA HIS A 45 32.33 4.35 22.88
C HIS A 45 31.75 3.38 21.85
N GLY A 46 31.77 3.75 20.58
CA GLY A 46 31.58 2.82 19.48
C GLY A 46 32.81 1.93 19.36
N GLU A 47 32.73 0.70 19.86
CA GLU A 47 33.70 -0.33 19.50
C GLU A 47 33.52 -0.66 18.00
N GLY A 48 34.54 -0.34 17.22
CA GLY A 48 34.56 -0.52 15.77
C GLY A 48 34.45 -2.00 15.39
N VAL A 49 33.60 -2.28 14.40
CA VAL A 49 33.55 -3.59 13.75
C VAL A 49 34.89 -3.78 13.01
N PRO A 50 35.65 -4.87 13.23
CA PRO A 50 36.92 -5.05 12.53
C PRO A 50 36.68 -5.32 11.02
N ASP A 51 37.50 -4.69 10.17
CA ASP A 51 37.58 -5.00 8.74
C ASP A 51 38.08 -6.45 8.59
N VAL A 52 37.19 -7.35 8.19
CA VAL A 52 37.49 -8.75 7.88
C VAL A 52 37.16 -9.02 6.42
N ASP A 53 37.99 -9.82 5.75
CA ASP A 53 37.70 -10.29 4.41
C ASP A 53 36.42 -11.16 4.43
N ALA A 54 35.42 -10.78 3.64
CA ALA A 54 34.09 -11.40 3.67
C ALA A 54 34.04 -12.86 3.17
N LEU A 55 35.13 -13.39 2.62
CA LEU A 55 35.22 -14.77 2.14
C LEU A 55 36.08 -15.68 3.02
N THR A 56 37.02 -15.13 3.80
CA THR A 56 37.98 -15.94 4.60
C THR A 56 38.04 -15.60 6.08
N GLY A 57 37.54 -14.44 6.52
CA GLY A 57 37.46 -14.08 7.94
C GLY A 57 38.80 -13.76 8.63
N GLU A 58 39.88 -13.54 7.88
CA GLU A 58 41.18 -13.15 8.45
C GLU A 58 41.37 -11.63 8.54
N PRO A 59 42.17 -11.11 9.50
CA PRO A 59 42.40 -9.67 9.68
C PRO A 59 43.35 -9.09 8.63
N VAL A 60 43.01 -7.93 8.07
CA VAL A 60 43.85 -7.20 7.10
C VAL A 60 44.81 -6.24 7.83
N GLU A 61 46.12 -6.51 7.81
CA GLU A 61 47.13 -5.57 8.32
C GLU A 61 47.37 -4.42 7.31
N ARG A 62 47.34 -3.18 7.81
CA ARG A 62 47.71 -1.98 7.03
C ARG A 62 49.09 -1.47 7.48
N PRO A 63 50.03 -1.16 6.57
CA PRO A 63 51.30 -0.53 6.94
C PRO A 63 51.10 0.94 7.33
N SER A 64 51.71 1.33 8.45
CA SER A 64 51.74 2.69 8.97
C SER A 64 52.77 3.55 8.24
N SER A 65 52.38 4.72 7.75
CA SER A 65 53.29 5.79 7.31
C SER A 65 53.03 7.06 8.12
N ASP A 66 54.08 7.53 8.78
CA ASP A 66 54.15 8.76 9.59
C ASP A 66 54.94 9.82 8.79
N PRO A 67 54.45 11.05 8.54
CA PRO A 67 55.22 12.08 7.86
C PRO A 67 55.79 13.10 8.86
N GLY A 68 57.11 13.07 9.03
CA GLY A 68 57.88 14.10 9.73
C GLY A 68 58.43 15.15 8.76
N GLU A 69 58.09 16.42 9.02
CA GLU A 69 58.60 17.63 8.38
C GLU A 69 60.12 17.81 8.60
N GLU A 70 60.86 18.30 7.59
CA GLU A 70 62.02 19.16 7.85
C GLU A 70 62.29 20.14 6.70
N THR A 71 62.19 21.43 7.03
CA THR A 71 62.48 22.60 6.21
C THR A 71 63.99 22.81 6.02
N GLY A 72 64.43 23.04 4.78
CA GLY A 72 65.85 23.26 4.46
C GLY A 72 66.12 24.40 3.47
N ARG A 73 66.25 25.62 4.02
CA ARG A 73 67.11 26.76 3.60
C ARG A 73 67.19 27.22 2.13
N ILE A 74 66.75 28.46 1.97
CA ILE A 74 66.97 29.41 0.86
C ILE A 74 68.46 29.75 0.71
N ALA A 75 68.96 29.73 -0.53
CA ALA A 75 70.22 30.35 -0.92
C ALA A 75 69.95 31.45 -1.96
N VAL A 76 70.31 32.68 -1.60
CA VAL A 76 70.25 33.88 -2.45
C VAL A 76 71.57 34.02 -3.20
N ALA A 77 71.53 34.19 -4.51
CA ALA A 77 72.64 34.75 -5.28
C ALA A 77 72.11 35.77 -6.29
N ARG A 78 72.78 36.92 -6.33
CA ARG A 78 72.69 38.04 -7.30
C ARG A 78 74.13 38.56 -7.48
N PRO A 79 74.47 39.34 -8.52
CA PRO A 79 73.84 39.51 -9.84
C PRO A 79 74.91 39.55 -10.98
N GLU A 80 74.46 39.91 -12.20
CA GLU A 80 75.23 40.55 -13.30
C GLU A 80 75.97 39.61 -14.26
N ASP A 81 75.40 39.37 -15.46
CA ASP A 81 75.92 40.00 -16.68
C ASP A 81 75.09 39.68 -17.93
N LEU A 82 75.05 40.66 -18.85
CA LEU A 82 74.61 40.64 -20.26
C LEU A 82 73.13 40.85 -20.59
N ALA A 83 72.80 42.13 -20.79
CA ALA A 83 71.84 42.59 -21.78
C ALA A 83 72.49 42.61 -23.18
N ALA A 84 71.82 42.08 -24.20
CA ALA A 84 71.65 42.67 -25.53
C ALA A 84 71.02 41.68 -26.54
N GLU A 85 69.88 42.10 -27.12
CA GLU A 85 69.40 41.88 -28.51
C GLU A 85 69.10 40.43 -28.98
N ALA A 86 68.11 40.13 -29.81
CA ALA A 86 66.89 40.73 -30.32
C ALA A 86 66.20 39.60 -31.14
N GLU A 87 64.86 39.54 -31.07
CA GLU A 87 63.88 38.93 -32.00
C GLU A 87 64.24 37.71 -32.87
N GLU A 88 63.47 36.62 -32.72
CA GLU A 88 62.51 36.19 -33.77
C GLU A 88 61.53 35.10 -33.28
N ALA A 89 60.26 35.27 -33.65
CA ALA A 89 59.20 34.27 -33.84
C ALA A 89 58.72 33.41 -32.64
N VAL A 90 57.59 33.81 -32.04
CA VAL A 90 56.61 32.85 -31.50
C VAL A 90 55.24 33.23 -32.03
N GLY A 91 54.81 32.54 -33.09
CA GLY A 91 53.42 32.51 -33.50
C GLY A 91 52.60 31.80 -32.45
N GLU A 92 51.43 32.36 -32.18
CA GLU A 92 50.38 31.84 -31.31
C GLU A 92 50.00 30.41 -31.74
N ASP A 93 50.40 29.43 -30.94
CA ASP A 93 49.74 28.13 -30.88
C ASP A 93 48.75 28.20 -29.72
N GLU A 94 47.52 28.63 -30.01
CA GLU A 94 46.37 28.38 -29.14
C GLU A 94 46.07 26.87 -29.19
N GLY A 95 46.95 26.09 -28.58
CA GLY A 95 46.65 24.71 -28.23
C GLY A 95 45.49 24.74 -27.24
N GLU A 96 44.36 24.14 -27.62
CA GLU A 96 43.34 23.72 -26.66
C GLU A 96 44.05 23.09 -25.46
N PRO A 97 43.79 23.52 -24.21
CA PRO A 97 44.48 22.95 -23.07
C PRO A 97 44.20 21.45 -23.06
N GLU A 98 45.22 20.65 -23.37
CA GLU A 98 45.14 19.20 -23.18
C GLU A 98 44.68 18.97 -21.74
N PRO A 99 43.65 18.13 -21.51
CA PRO A 99 43.18 17.89 -20.16
C PRO A 99 44.36 17.38 -19.34
N ALA A 100 44.70 18.14 -18.29
CA ALA A 100 45.73 17.74 -17.35
C ALA A 100 45.42 16.31 -16.87
N PRO A 101 46.44 15.43 -16.75
CA PRO A 101 46.23 14.05 -16.34
C PRO A 101 45.44 14.05 -15.02
N GLU A 102 44.27 13.40 -15.03
CA GLU A 102 43.43 13.31 -13.84
C GLU A 102 44.25 12.80 -12.68
N SER A 103 44.20 13.51 -11.55
CA SER A 103 44.89 13.04 -10.36
C SER A 103 44.21 11.76 -9.86
N GLU A 104 44.97 10.91 -9.16
CA GLU A 104 44.40 9.72 -8.50
C GLU A 104 43.24 10.09 -7.56
N LEU A 105 43.27 11.29 -6.98
CA LEU A 105 42.21 11.85 -6.15
C LEU A 105 40.92 12.11 -6.95
N ASP A 106 41.03 12.71 -8.13
CA ASP A 106 39.87 12.99 -8.99
C ASP A 106 39.20 11.69 -9.45
N THR A 107 40.02 10.68 -9.78
CA THR A 107 39.53 9.34 -10.10
C THR A 107 38.79 8.70 -8.95
N ALA A 108 39.37 8.72 -7.74
CA ALA A 108 38.72 8.17 -6.56
C ALA A 108 37.40 8.88 -6.20
N LEU A 109 37.32 10.21 -6.37
CA LEU A 109 36.09 10.98 -6.11
C LEU A 109 34.97 10.65 -7.10
N ARG A 110 35.31 10.48 -8.38
CA ARG A 110 34.37 10.08 -9.42
C ARG A 110 33.83 8.68 -9.17
N GLU A 111 34.71 7.70 -8.94
CA GLU A 111 34.35 6.32 -8.62
C GLU A 111 33.46 6.24 -7.37
N ARG A 112 33.80 7.00 -6.32
CA ARG A 112 32.94 7.14 -5.13
C ARG A 112 31.55 7.66 -5.51
N GLY A 113 31.47 8.68 -6.37
CA GLY A 113 30.20 9.24 -6.83
C GLY A 113 29.37 8.22 -7.63
N GLU A 114 30.01 7.46 -8.50
CA GLU A 114 29.39 6.39 -9.28
C GLU A 114 28.87 5.27 -8.39
N TYR A 115 29.68 4.79 -7.43
CA TYR A 115 29.28 3.77 -6.48
C TYR A 115 28.17 4.24 -5.54
N LEU A 116 28.22 5.49 -5.07
CA LEU A 116 27.15 6.06 -4.25
C LEU A 116 25.84 6.14 -5.05
N SER A 117 25.91 6.60 -6.30
CA SER A 117 24.74 6.69 -7.19
C SER A 117 24.16 5.30 -7.47
N LEU A 118 25.02 4.31 -7.73
CA LEU A 118 24.62 2.91 -7.93
C LEU A 118 24.00 2.32 -6.67
N ALA A 119 24.59 2.58 -5.50
CA ALA A 119 24.06 2.11 -4.21
C ALA A 119 22.68 2.72 -3.92
N GLN A 120 22.50 4.03 -4.15
CA GLN A 120 21.20 4.69 -3.98
C GLN A 120 20.15 4.14 -4.94
N ARG A 121 20.51 3.91 -6.22
CA ARG A 121 19.59 3.34 -7.20
C ARG A 121 19.20 1.91 -6.85
N THR A 122 20.18 1.07 -6.51
CA THR A 122 19.92 -0.33 -6.13
C THR A 122 19.10 -0.43 -4.85
N GLN A 123 19.31 0.45 -3.86
CA GLN A 123 18.47 0.55 -2.68
C GLN A 123 17.02 0.90 -3.06
N ALA A 124 16.81 1.90 -3.90
CA ALA A 124 15.48 2.29 -4.36
C ALA A 124 14.78 1.15 -5.13
N ASP A 125 15.51 0.47 -6.02
CA ASP A 125 15.00 -0.68 -6.77
C ASP A 125 14.61 -1.83 -5.84
N PHE A 126 15.41 -2.11 -4.81
CA PHE A 126 15.12 -3.13 -3.81
C PHE A 126 13.88 -2.79 -2.98
N GLU A 127 13.72 -1.54 -2.55
CA GLU A 127 12.52 -1.10 -1.83
C GLU A 127 11.26 -1.23 -2.68
N ASN A 128 11.35 -0.86 -3.97
CA ASN A 128 10.25 -0.99 -4.92
C ASN A 128 9.91 -2.46 -5.19
N PHE A 129 10.92 -3.32 -5.36
CA PHE A 129 10.75 -4.75 -5.49
C PHE A 129 10.07 -5.34 -4.26
N ARG A 130 10.53 -5.02 -3.04
CA ARG A 130 9.92 -5.50 -1.80
C ARG A 130 8.45 -5.10 -1.70
N LYS A 131 8.13 -3.83 -1.95
CA LYS A 131 6.74 -3.32 -1.95
C LYS A 131 5.87 -4.04 -2.98
N ARG A 132 6.43 -4.38 -4.15
CA ARG A 132 5.73 -5.12 -5.20
C ARG A 132 5.51 -6.58 -4.78
N ALA A 133 6.57 -7.26 -4.35
CA ALA A 133 6.52 -8.65 -3.93
C ALA A 133 5.49 -8.88 -2.81
N THR A 134 5.40 -7.98 -1.82
CA THR A 134 4.37 -8.08 -0.77
C THR A 134 2.94 -7.94 -1.30
N ARG A 135 2.71 -7.07 -2.30
CA ARG A 135 1.39 -6.94 -2.93
C ARG A 135 1.04 -8.17 -3.77
N ASP A 136 2.01 -8.69 -4.51
CA ASP A 136 1.81 -9.86 -5.37
C ASP A 136 1.53 -11.12 -4.56
N THR A 137 2.20 -11.31 -3.41
CA THR A 137 1.92 -12.44 -2.51
C THR A 137 0.55 -12.33 -1.85
N ALA A 138 0.13 -11.14 -1.43
CA ALA A 138 -1.21 -10.91 -0.91
C ALA A 138 -2.28 -11.23 -1.97
N ALA A 139 -2.13 -10.68 -3.18
CA ALA A 139 -3.04 -10.92 -4.30
C ALA A 139 -3.06 -12.40 -4.74
N ALA A 140 -1.92 -13.11 -4.66
CA ALA A 140 -1.87 -14.54 -4.90
C ALA A 140 -2.66 -15.33 -3.86
N GLY A 141 -2.57 -14.96 -2.58
CA GLY A 141 -3.35 -15.55 -1.50
C GLY A 141 -4.86 -15.33 -1.68
N GLU A 142 -5.28 -14.13 -2.09
CA GLU A 142 -6.68 -13.82 -2.39
C GLU A 142 -7.20 -14.62 -3.60
N ARG A 143 -6.42 -14.68 -4.69
CA ARG A 143 -6.78 -15.50 -5.87
C ARG A 143 -6.90 -16.98 -5.53
N ALA A 144 -5.98 -17.52 -4.73
CA ALA A 144 -6.02 -18.92 -4.31
C ALA A 144 -7.29 -19.22 -3.47
N ARG A 145 -7.59 -18.38 -2.48
CA ARG A 145 -8.83 -18.50 -1.67
C ARG A 145 -10.07 -18.38 -2.54
N GLY A 146 -10.11 -17.38 -3.42
CA GLY A 146 -11.22 -17.17 -4.37
C GLY A 146 -11.43 -18.37 -5.29
N GLY A 147 -10.36 -19.02 -5.75
CA GLY A 147 -10.44 -20.25 -6.55
C GLY A 147 -11.18 -21.38 -5.83
N VAL A 148 -10.78 -21.67 -4.58
CA VAL A 148 -11.46 -22.70 -3.76
C VAL A 148 -12.93 -22.35 -3.50
N VAL A 149 -13.21 -21.08 -3.20
CA VAL A 149 -14.59 -20.62 -2.98
C VAL A 149 -15.44 -20.82 -4.22
N LYS A 150 -14.94 -20.47 -5.42
CA LYS A 150 -15.65 -20.69 -6.69
C LYS A 150 -16.05 -22.15 -6.90
N GLU A 151 -15.17 -23.09 -6.56
CA GLU A 151 -15.47 -24.54 -6.64
C GLU A 151 -16.51 -25.00 -5.60
N LEU A 152 -16.64 -24.29 -4.48
CA LEU A 152 -17.64 -24.57 -3.46
C LEU A 152 -19.02 -23.97 -3.76
N LEU A 153 -19.11 -22.93 -4.60
CA LEU A 153 -20.40 -22.26 -4.89
C LEU A 153 -21.47 -23.23 -5.43
N PRO A 154 -21.18 -24.18 -6.34
CA PRO A 154 -22.17 -25.18 -6.77
C PRO A 154 -22.75 -26.00 -5.62
N VAL A 155 -21.99 -26.23 -4.54
CA VAL A 155 -22.50 -26.92 -3.35
C VAL A 155 -23.52 -26.03 -2.62
N VAL A 156 -23.24 -24.74 -2.50
CA VAL A 156 -24.18 -23.76 -1.93
C VAL A 156 -25.47 -23.74 -2.74
N ASP A 157 -25.38 -23.68 -4.07
CA ASP A 157 -26.56 -23.66 -4.95
C ASP A 157 -27.38 -24.94 -4.82
N ASN A 158 -26.72 -26.10 -4.65
CA ASN A 158 -27.40 -27.37 -4.44
C ASN A 158 -28.16 -27.38 -3.10
N LEU A 159 -27.60 -26.79 -2.05
CA LEU A 159 -28.28 -26.64 -0.77
C LEU A 159 -29.49 -25.71 -0.90
N GLU A 160 -29.35 -24.58 -1.60
CA GLU A 160 -30.47 -23.66 -1.87
C GLU A 160 -31.58 -24.34 -2.68
N ARG A 161 -31.22 -25.10 -3.72
CA ARG A 161 -32.17 -25.87 -4.53
C ARG A 161 -32.88 -26.97 -3.74
N ALA A 162 -32.16 -27.65 -2.85
CA ALA A 162 -32.73 -28.65 -1.96
C ALA A 162 -33.75 -28.01 -1.00
N LEU A 163 -33.45 -26.84 -0.45
CA LEU A 163 -34.37 -26.09 0.40
C LEU A 163 -35.61 -25.60 -0.36
N ALA A 164 -35.43 -25.13 -1.59
CA ALA A 164 -36.54 -24.69 -2.44
C ALA A 164 -37.48 -25.84 -2.87
N SER A 165 -36.97 -27.07 -2.90
CA SER A 165 -37.72 -28.26 -3.32
C SER A 165 -38.23 -29.10 -2.14
N ALA A 166 -37.95 -28.70 -0.89
CA ALA A 166 -38.27 -29.49 0.29
C ALA A 166 -39.79 -29.59 0.51
N ASN A 167 -40.28 -30.80 0.77
CA ASN A 167 -41.69 -31.00 1.07
C ASN A 167 -42.00 -30.60 2.53
N PRO A 168 -43.23 -30.14 2.84
CA PRO A 168 -43.62 -29.79 4.21
C PRO A 168 -43.44 -30.93 5.24
N GLU A 169 -43.61 -32.18 4.80
CA GLU A 169 -43.43 -33.39 5.61
C GLU A 169 -41.97 -33.68 5.97
N GLU A 170 -41.01 -33.05 5.30
CA GLU A 170 -39.56 -33.22 5.51
C GLU A 170 -38.98 -32.16 6.46
N GLY A 171 -39.81 -31.52 7.27
CA GLY A 171 -39.45 -30.33 8.07
C GLY A 171 -38.17 -30.46 8.89
N HIS A 172 -37.88 -31.63 9.47
CA HIS A 172 -36.63 -31.86 10.20
C HIS A 172 -35.39 -31.90 9.30
N LEU A 173 -35.49 -32.56 8.13
CA LEU A 173 -34.39 -32.61 7.16
C LEU A 173 -34.15 -31.24 6.54
N ALA A 174 -35.21 -30.54 6.13
CA ALA A 174 -35.13 -29.18 5.61
C ALA A 174 -34.52 -28.21 6.64
N GLY A 175 -34.88 -28.36 7.93
CA GLY A 175 -34.27 -27.61 9.02
C GLY A 175 -32.77 -27.85 9.16
N GLY A 176 -32.33 -29.11 9.06
CA GLY A 176 -30.90 -29.48 9.08
C GLY A 176 -30.13 -28.90 7.90
N VAL A 177 -30.67 -29.01 6.68
CA VAL A 177 -30.06 -28.42 5.48
C VAL A 177 -29.97 -26.90 5.60
N LYS A 178 -31.01 -26.24 6.13
CA LYS A 178 -31.03 -24.79 6.34
C LYS A 178 -29.94 -24.35 7.33
N LEU A 179 -29.73 -25.13 8.40
CA LEU A 179 -28.67 -24.86 9.37
C LEU A 179 -27.30 -24.92 8.68
N VAL A 180 -26.99 -26.00 7.96
CA VAL A 180 -25.72 -26.17 7.25
C VAL A 180 -25.51 -25.06 6.21
N HIS A 181 -26.54 -24.71 5.44
CA HIS A 181 -26.46 -23.59 4.48
C HIS A 181 -26.13 -22.27 5.20
N SER A 182 -26.82 -21.96 6.30
CA SER A 182 -26.57 -20.72 7.05
C SER A 182 -25.17 -20.67 7.67
N GLU A 183 -24.65 -21.79 8.17
CA GLU A 183 -23.29 -21.89 8.70
C GLU A 183 -22.26 -21.69 7.59
N LEU A 184 -22.48 -22.30 6.42
CA LEU A 184 -21.60 -22.17 5.26
C LEU A 184 -21.54 -20.72 4.76
N ILE A 185 -22.70 -20.06 4.59
CA ILE A 185 -22.75 -18.64 4.23
C ILE A 185 -22.03 -17.79 5.29
N GLY A 186 -22.21 -18.10 6.57
CA GLY A 186 -21.51 -17.43 7.65
C GLY A 186 -19.98 -17.60 7.60
N VAL A 187 -19.49 -18.78 7.23
CA VAL A 187 -18.04 -19.04 7.02
C VAL A 187 -17.51 -18.23 5.85
N LEU A 188 -18.23 -18.19 4.73
CA LEU A 188 -17.86 -17.40 3.56
C LEU A 188 -17.77 -15.90 3.90
N SER A 189 -18.78 -15.36 4.59
CA SER A 189 -18.81 -13.96 5.02
C SER A 189 -17.63 -13.60 5.94
N ARG A 190 -17.33 -14.42 6.94
CA ARG A 190 -16.14 -14.22 7.81
C ARG A 190 -14.81 -14.30 7.05
N SER A 191 -14.81 -14.99 5.91
CA SER A 191 -13.65 -15.09 5.02
C SER A 191 -13.57 -13.93 4.01
N GLY A 192 -14.44 -12.93 4.13
CA GLY A 192 -14.48 -11.76 3.24
C GLY A 192 -15.24 -11.99 1.94
N VAL A 193 -16.04 -13.06 1.84
CA VAL A 193 -16.87 -13.36 0.67
C VAL A 193 -18.31 -12.95 0.93
N GLU A 194 -18.83 -12.05 0.10
CA GLU A 194 -20.19 -11.56 0.17
C GLU A 194 -21.06 -12.20 -0.90
N GLN A 195 -22.26 -12.64 -0.52
CA GLN A 195 -23.33 -13.04 -1.43
C GLN A 195 -24.16 -11.80 -1.79
N PHE A 196 -24.55 -11.66 -3.06
CA PHE A 196 -25.46 -10.62 -3.51
C PHE A 196 -26.60 -11.19 -4.37
N ASP A 197 -27.77 -10.58 -4.25
CA ASP A 197 -29.04 -11.00 -4.82
C ASP A 197 -29.77 -9.76 -5.38
N PRO A 198 -29.45 -9.35 -6.62
CA PRO A 198 -29.76 -8.01 -7.14
C PRO A 198 -31.20 -7.87 -7.65
N VAL A 199 -32.17 -8.63 -7.14
CA VAL A 199 -33.58 -8.53 -7.57
C VAL A 199 -34.09 -7.10 -7.36
N GLY A 200 -34.60 -6.49 -8.43
CA GLY A 200 -35.09 -5.11 -8.45
C GLY A 200 -34.01 -4.06 -8.70
N GLU A 201 -32.74 -4.44 -8.75
CA GLU A 201 -31.64 -3.53 -9.07
C GLU A 201 -31.44 -3.38 -10.59
N ARG A 202 -30.67 -2.36 -11.01
CA ARG A 202 -30.28 -2.23 -12.41
C ARG A 202 -29.25 -3.29 -12.77
N PHE A 203 -29.35 -3.81 -13.99
CA PHE A 203 -28.37 -4.73 -14.53
C PHE A 203 -26.99 -4.06 -14.65
N ASP A 204 -25.99 -4.62 -13.99
CA ASP A 204 -24.58 -4.26 -14.12
C ASP A 204 -23.80 -5.42 -14.76
N PRO A 205 -23.26 -5.27 -15.99
CA PRO A 205 -22.43 -6.29 -16.63
C PRO A 205 -21.17 -6.70 -15.85
N ALA A 206 -20.70 -5.88 -14.89
CA ALA A 206 -19.55 -6.20 -14.06
C ALA A 206 -19.87 -7.24 -12.97
N GLU A 207 -21.11 -7.24 -12.46
CA GLU A 207 -21.56 -8.10 -11.37
C GLU A 207 -22.59 -9.15 -11.82
N HIS A 208 -23.24 -8.97 -12.97
CA HIS A 208 -24.39 -9.77 -13.42
C HIS A 208 -24.17 -10.42 -14.80
N GLU A 209 -24.70 -11.63 -14.95
CA GLU A 209 -24.80 -12.36 -16.21
C GLU A 209 -26.27 -12.54 -16.58
N ALA A 210 -26.74 -11.84 -17.62
CA ALA A 210 -28.13 -11.97 -18.07
C ALA A 210 -28.35 -13.27 -18.85
N LEU A 211 -29.18 -14.17 -18.32
CA LEU A 211 -29.54 -15.43 -18.97
C LEU A 211 -30.65 -15.26 -20.00
N THR A 212 -31.61 -14.40 -19.70
CA THR A 212 -32.73 -14.13 -20.59
C THR A 212 -33.33 -12.77 -20.30
N VAL A 213 -33.99 -12.22 -21.32
CA VAL A 213 -34.68 -10.94 -21.27
C VAL A 213 -36.17 -11.24 -21.34
N ARG A 214 -36.97 -10.69 -20.42
CA ARG A 214 -38.42 -10.86 -20.39
C ARG A 214 -39.12 -9.51 -20.39
N ALA A 215 -40.19 -9.39 -21.16
CA ALA A 215 -41.07 -8.23 -21.04
C ALA A 215 -41.88 -8.33 -19.74
N GLN A 216 -41.91 -7.25 -18.96
CA GLN A 216 -42.76 -7.13 -17.78
C GLN A 216 -43.42 -5.75 -17.78
N GLU A 217 -44.75 -5.72 -17.79
CA GLU A 217 -45.51 -4.47 -17.74
C GLU A 217 -45.23 -3.73 -16.42
N GLY A 218 -44.96 -2.42 -16.53
CA GLY A 218 -44.71 -1.56 -15.38
C GLY A 218 -43.28 -1.61 -14.82
N THR A 219 -42.35 -2.33 -15.47
CA THR A 219 -40.93 -2.31 -15.11
C THR A 219 -40.11 -1.62 -16.18
N ASP A 220 -39.19 -0.73 -15.77
CA ASP A 220 -38.24 -0.10 -16.69
C ASP A 220 -37.31 -1.15 -17.33
N PRO A 221 -36.85 -0.96 -18.58
CA PRO A 221 -35.88 -1.86 -19.21
C PRO A 221 -34.55 -1.92 -18.45
N GLY A 222 -33.90 -3.09 -18.45
CA GLY A 222 -32.58 -3.28 -17.81
C GLY A 222 -32.61 -3.41 -16.28
N VAL A 223 -33.76 -3.78 -15.71
CA VAL A 223 -33.93 -4.10 -14.29
C VAL A 223 -33.87 -5.62 -14.11
N VAL A 224 -33.20 -6.08 -13.05
CA VAL A 224 -33.17 -7.49 -12.68
C VAL A 224 -34.54 -7.91 -12.14
N LEU A 225 -35.21 -8.82 -12.83
CA LEU A 225 -36.52 -9.35 -12.47
C LEU A 225 -36.43 -10.54 -11.51
N ASP A 226 -35.42 -11.39 -11.72
CA ASP A 226 -35.23 -12.62 -10.96
C ASP A 226 -33.75 -13.04 -10.99
N VAL A 227 -33.32 -13.78 -9.97
CA VAL A 227 -31.95 -14.26 -9.80
C VAL A 227 -31.99 -15.79 -9.75
N VAL A 228 -31.49 -16.40 -10.81
CA VAL A 228 -31.46 -17.87 -10.96
C VAL A 228 -30.32 -18.47 -10.13
N GLU A 229 -29.17 -17.80 -10.11
CA GLU A 229 -28.04 -18.14 -9.25
C GLU A 229 -27.47 -16.85 -8.65
N LYS A 230 -27.35 -16.81 -7.32
CA LYS A 230 -26.83 -15.63 -6.63
C LYS A 230 -25.36 -15.39 -6.94
N GLY A 231 -24.97 -14.12 -6.90
CA GLY A 231 -23.61 -13.69 -7.13
C GLY A 231 -22.77 -13.72 -5.86
N TYR A 232 -21.45 -13.83 -6.03
CA TYR A 232 -20.49 -13.79 -4.93
C TYR A 232 -19.28 -12.95 -5.29
N ARG A 233 -18.81 -12.12 -4.35
CA ARG A 233 -17.61 -11.29 -4.49
C ARG A 233 -16.73 -11.38 -3.25
N ALA A 234 -15.43 -11.16 -3.42
CA ALA A 234 -14.47 -11.05 -2.33
C ALA A 234 -13.78 -9.68 -2.42
N GLY A 235 -14.13 -8.77 -1.51
CA GLY A 235 -13.77 -7.36 -1.66
C GLY A 235 -14.30 -6.81 -2.99
N GLU A 236 -13.42 -6.27 -3.81
CA GLU A 236 -13.75 -5.71 -5.14
C GLU A 236 -13.78 -6.78 -6.25
N ALA A 237 -13.33 -8.01 -5.98
CA ALA A 237 -13.22 -9.05 -6.99
C ALA A 237 -14.49 -9.91 -7.05
N VAL A 238 -15.22 -9.87 -8.16
CA VAL A 238 -16.35 -10.76 -8.42
C VAL A 238 -15.83 -12.20 -8.60
N LEU A 239 -16.25 -13.10 -7.71
CA LEU A 239 -15.90 -14.52 -7.78
C LEU A 239 -16.79 -15.25 -8.79
N ARG A 240 -18.09 -14.97 -8.73
CA ARG A 240 -19.10 -15.44 -9.68
C ARG A 240 -20.17 -14.36 -9.85
N PRO A 241 -20.51 -13.95 -11.08
CA PRO A 241 -21.60 -13.01 -11.29
C PRO A 241 -22.94 -13.63 -10.90
N ALA A 242 -23.90 -12.80 -10.50
CA ALA A 242 -25.28 -13.26 -10.34
C ALA A 242 -25.87 -13.57 -11.72
N ARG A 243 -26.48 -14.74 -11.89
CA ARG A 243 -27.15 -15.11 -13.14
C ARG A 243 -28.60 -14.70 -13.08
N VAL A 244 -28.99 -13.76 -13.93
CA VAL A 244 -30.22 -12.98 -13.75
C VAL A 244 -31.13 -13.04 -14.96
N VAL A 245 -32.41 -12.80 -14.71
CA VAL A 245 -33.42 -12.48 -15.73
C VAL A 245 -33.62 -10.97 -15.70
N VAL A 246 -33.54 -10.31 -16.86
CA VAL A 246 -33.68 -8.84 -16.95
C VAL A 246 -34.93 -8.42 -17.71
N SER A 247 -35.46 -7.24 -17.41
CA SER A 247 -36.53 -6.63 -18.18
C SER A 247 -36.02 -6.17 -19.56
N GLY A 248 -36.82 -6.46 -20.58
CA GLY A 248 -36.59 -6.02 -21.97
C GLY A 248 -37.11 -4.65 -22.30
#